data_AF-A0A423PPL4-F1
#
_entry.id   AF-A0A423PPL4-F1
#
_cell.length_a   1.000
_cell.length_b   1.000
_cell.length_c   1.000
_cell.angle_alpha   90.00
_cell.angle_beta   90.00
_cell.angle_gamma   90.00
#
_symmetry.space_group_name_H-M   'P 1'
#
loop_
_entity.id
_entity.type
_entity.pdbx_description
1 polymer ?
#
loop_
_entity_poly.entity_id
_entity_poly.type
_entity_poly.pdbx_seq_one_letter_code
_entity_poly.pdbx_strand_id
1 'polypeptide(L)' 'MNISFTDQQSDYIAAQVASGDYRNASEVVREALRLHRQYRQMVINDLRAQIEAGWDGATSGRSVQDIAAAHSVADY' A
#
# COMPACT_ATOMS: atom_id res chain seq x y z
N MET A 1 23.05 -13.40 6.80
CA MET A 1 22.94 -12.19 5.96
C MET A 1 23.16 -11.00 6.87
N ASN A 2 24.06 -10.08 6.52
CA ASN A 2 24.27 -8.85 7.30
C ASN A 2 23.60 -7.70 6.56
N ILE A 3 22.80 -6.91 7.27
CA ILE A 3 22.05 -5.78 6.72
C ILE A 3 22.34 -4.58 7.61
N SER A 4 22.77 -3.49 6.99
CA SER A 4 22.95 -2.22 7.69
C SER A 4 21.64 -1.45 7.70
N PHE A 5 21.29 -0.90 8.86
CA PHE A 5 20.11 -0.08 9.06
C PHE A 5 20.52 1.35 9.34
N THR A 6 19.62 2.31 9.07
CA THR A 6 19.80 3.67 9.58
C THR A 6 19.62 3.67 11.11
N ASP A 7 20.09 4.72 11.78
CA ASP A 7 19.94 4.84 13.24
C ASP A 7 18.46 4.79 13.65
N GLN A 8 17.61 5.52 12.94
CA GLN A 8 16.15 5.52 13.15
C GLN A 8 15.54 4.11 13.05
N GLN A 9 15.98 3.30 12.08
CA GLN A 9 15.50 1.93 11.90
C GLN A 9 15.99 1.02 13.02
N SER A 10 17.24 1.21 13.45
CA SER A 10 17.82 0.47 14.57
C SER A 10 17.08 0.75 15.88
N ASP A 11 16.78 2.01 16.16
CA ASP A 11 16.02 2.44 17.34
C ASP A 11 14.62 1.85 17.35
N TYR A 12 13.93 1.88 16.19
CA TYR A 12 12.62 1.25 16.03
C TYR A 12 12.68 -0.26 16.30
N ILE A 13 13.63 -0.98 15.69
CA ILE A 13 13.80 -2.42 15.89
C ILE A 13 14.10 -2.74 17.35
N ALA A 14 14.96 -1.95 18.00
CA ALA A 14 15.28 -2.10 19.41
C ALA A 14 14.05 -1.92 20.31
N ALA A 15 13.22 -0.91 20.04
CA ALA A 15 11.96 -0.69 20.77
C ALA A 15 10.98 -1.87 20.60
N GLN A 16 10.87 -2.43 19.39
CA GLN A 16 10.02 -3.60 19.14
C GLN A 16 10.50 -4.84 19.90
N VAL A 17 11.80 -5.09 19.97
CA VAL A 17 12.33 -6.20 20.78
C VAL A 17 12.14 -5.93 22.28
N ALA A 18 12.36 -4.69 22.73
CA ALA A 18 12.20 -4.30 24.14
C ALA A 18 10.74 -4.41 24.63
N SER A 19 9.76 -4.30 23.73
CA SER A 19 8.34 -4.50 24.07
C SER A 19 8.03 -5.94 24.51
N GLY A 20 8.86 -6.91 24.12
CA GLY A 20 8.64 -8.33 24.36
C GLY A 20 7.90 -9.06 23.24
N ASP A 21 7.35 -8.34 22.25
CA ASP A 21 6.63 -8.94 21.12
C ASP A 21 7.54 -9.75 20.19
N TYR A 22 8.84 -9.45 20.19
CA TYR A 22 9.85 -10.09 19.35
C TYR A 22 11.08 -10.48 20.16
N ARG A 23 11.65 -11.64 19.88
CA ARG A 23 12.85 -12.14 20.57
C ARG A 23 14.15 -11.55 20.05
N ASN A 24 14.16 -11.10 18.79
CA ASN A 24 15.34 -10.53 18.14
C ASN A 24 14.97 -9.70 16.91
N ALA A 25 15.92 -8.90 16.45
CA ALA A 25 15.79 -8.08 15.24
C ALA A 25 15.40 -8.87 13.98
N SER A 26 15.85 -10.12 13.85
CA SER A 26 15.54 -10.92 12.67
C SER A 26 14.06 -11.31 12.60
N GLU A 27 13.36 -11.42 13.74
CA GLU A 27 11.90 -11.65 13.76
C GLU A 27 11.16 -10.40 13.29
N VAL A 28 11.53 -9.23 13.81
CA VAL A 28 10.96 -7.93 13.38
C VAL A 28 11.10 -7.75 11.86
N VAL A 29 12.31 -7.99 11.34
CA VAL A 29 12.60 -7.83 9.90
C VAL A 29 11.82 -8.84 9.06
N ARG A 30 11.74 -10.11 9.48
CA ARG A 30 10.95 -11.12 8.75
C ARG A 30 9.47 -10.75 8.68
N GLU A 31 8.92 -10.25 9.78
CA GLU A 31 7.52 -9.86 9.82
C GLU A 31 7.24 -8.62 8.97
N ALA A 32 8.14 -7.62 9.02
CA ALA A 32 8.07 -6.47 8.13
C ALA A 32 8.12 -6.87 6.64
N LEU A 33 8.97 -7.84 6.28
CA LEU A 33 9.04 -8.37 4.91
C LEU A 33 7.76 -9.13 4.51
N ARG A 34 7.17 -9.88 5.44
CA ARG A 34 5.89 -10.58 5.22
C ARG A 34 4.78 -9.56 4.95
N LEU A 35 4.66 -8.53 5.78
CA LEU A 35 3.70 -7.45 5.62
C LEU A 35 3.93 -6.69 4.30
N HIS A 36 5.18 -6.37 3.98
CA HIS A 36 5.54 -5.69 2.73
C HIS A 36 5.09 -6.49 1.50
N ARG A 37 5.33 -7.81 1.49
CA ARG A 37 4.88 -8.69 0.41
C ARG A 37 3.36 -8.72 0.30
N GLN A 38 2.67 -8.90 1.43
CA GLN A 38 1.21 -8.97 1.47
C GLN A 38 0.58 -7.66 0.99
N TYR A 39 1.08 -6.52 1.46
CA TYR A 39 0.61 -5.20 1.05
C TYR A 39 0.77 -4.98 -0.46
N ARG A 40 1.96 -5.28 -1.02
CA ARG A 40 2.18 -5.18 -2.47
C ARG A 40 1.20 -6.04 -3.26
N GLN A 41 0.96 -7.28 -2.82
CA GLN A 41 0.02 -8.17 -3.50
C GLN A 41 -1.41 -7.64 -3.42
N MET A 42 -1.83 -7.12 -2.26
CA MET A 42 -3.14 -6.54 -2.05
C MET A 42 -3.38 -5.35 -2.98
N VAL A 43 -2.42 -4.41 -3.05
CA VAL A 43 -2.51 -3.23 -3.94
C VAL A 43 -2.62 -3.67 -5.40
N ILE A 44 -1.80 -4.62 -5.84
CA ILE A 44 -1.86 -5.11 -7.23
C ILE A 44 -3.20 -5.77 -7.54
N ASN A 45 -3.72 -6.58 -6.61
CA ASN A 45 -5.00 -7.26 -6.79
C ASN A 45 -6.16 -6.27 -6.86
N ASP A 46 -6.17 -5.27 -5.98
CA ASP A 46 -7.19 -4.22 -5.97
C ASP A 46 -7.18 -3.43 -7.29
N LEU A 47 -6.00 -2.98 -7.74
CA LEU A 47 -5.86 -2.29 -9.02
C LEU A 47 -6.36 -3.15 -10.20
N ARG A 48 -6.05 -4.45 -10.21
CA ARG A 48 -6.54 -5.38 -11.24
C ARG A 48 -8.05 -5.51 -11.20
N ALA A 49 -8.65 -5.63 -10.01
CA ALA A 49 -10.09 -5.73 -9.86
C ALA A 49 -10.80 -4.46 -10.36
N GLN A 50 -10.23 -3.27 -10.12
CA GLN A 50 -10.79 -2.01 -10.64
C GLN A 50 -10.67 -1.91 -12.17
N ILE A 51 -9.58 -2.40 -12.76
CA ILE A 51 -9.42 -2.46 -14.22
C ILE A 51 -10.45 -3.42 -14.82
N GLU A 52 -10.62 -4.61 -14.24
CA GLU A 52 -11.60 -5.61 -14.67
C GLU A 52 -13.02 -5.05 -14.60
N ALA A 53 -13.38 -4.41 -13.48
CA ALA A 53 -14.66 -3.72 -13.34
C ALA A 53 -14.87 -2.62 -14.40
N GLY A 54 -13.80 -1.90 -14.78
CA GLY A 54 -13.84 -0.91 -15.85
C GLY A 54 -14.01 -1.51 -17.25
N TRP A 55 -13.45 -2.70 -17.50
CA TRP A 55 -13.57 -3.41 -18.77
C TRP A 55 -14.92 -4.12 -18.94
N ASP A 56 -15.44 -4.71 -17.86
CA ASP A 56 -16.76 -5.33 -17.83
C ASP A 56 -17.90 -4.28 -17.81
N GLY A 57 -17.56 -3.06 -17.45
CA GLY A 57 -18.48 -1.92 -17.45
C GLY A 57 -18.88 -1.47 -18.85
N ALA A 58 -20.03 -0.80 -18.94
CA ALA A 58 -20.47 -0.20 -20.20
C ALA A 58 -19.54 0.95 -20.62
N THR A 59 -19.27 1.06 -21.92
CA THR A 59 -18.55 2.21 -22.46
C THR A 59 -19.37 3.48 -22.23
N SER A 60 -18.78 4.43 -21.50
CA SER A 60 -19.38 5.74 -21.29
C SER A 60 -19.40 6.53 -22.60
N GLY A 61 -20.56 7.09 -22.94
CA GLY A 61 -20.70 8.06 -24.04
C GLY A 61 -20.30 9.50 -23.65
N ARG A 62 -19.87 9.73 -22.41
CA ARG A 62 -19.53 11.06 -21.90
C ARG A 62 -18.24 11.57 -22.56
N SER A 63 -18.30 12.79 -23.07
CA SER A 63 -17.11 13.51 -23.53
C SER A 63 -16.24 13.96 -22.34
N VAL A 64 -15.00 14.34 -22.63
CA VAL A 64 -14.10 14.91 -21.61
C VAL A 64 -14.72 16.18 -20.99
N GLN A 65 -15.44 16.98 -21.78
CA GLN A 65 -16.15 18.16 -21.32
C GLN A 65 -17.29 17.79 -20.36
N ASP A 66 -18.05 16.74 -20.64
CA ASP A 66 -19.13 16.26 -19.76
C ASP A 66 -18.61 15.72 -18.43
N ILE A 67 -17.39 15.17 -18.43
CA ILE A 67 -16.72 14.69 -17.23
C ILE A 67 -16.23 15.89 -16.41
N ALA A 68 -15.51 16.83 -17.04
CA ALA A 68 -15.01 18.03 -16.39
C ALA A 68 -16.12 18.90 -15.79
N ALA A 69 -17.21 19.11 -16.55
CA ALA A 69 -18.35 19.90 -16.10
C ALA A 69 -19.05 19.26 -14.90
N ALA A 70 -19.13 17.93 -14.80
CA ALA A 70 -19.74 17.27 -13.65
C ALA A 70 -18.89 17.37 -12.37
N HIS A 71 -17.57 17.54 -12.50
CA HIS A 71 -16.68 17.74 -11.37
C HIS A 71 -16.55 19.22 -10.97
N SER A 72 -16.91 20.18 -11.83
CA SER A 72 -16.86 21.61 -11.52
C SER A 72 -18.08 22.15 -10.76
N VAL A 73 -19.15 21.36 -10.57
CA VAL A 73 -20.37 21.80 -9.83
C VAL A 73 -20.35 21.38 -8.35
N ALA A 74 -19.32 20.66 -7.89
CA ALA A 74 -19.26 20.17 -6.52
C ALA A 74 -18.42 21.03 -5.56
N ASP A 75 -17.64 22.01 -6.05
CA ASP A 75 -16.75 22.82 -5.20
C ASP A 75 -16.71 24.30 -5.66
N TYR A 76 -17.73 25.09 -5.30
CA TYR A 76 -17.68 26.39 -4.58
C TYR A 76 -19.06 27.09 -4.58
#